data_AF-A0A099Z923-F1
#
_entry.id   AF-A0A099Z923-F1
#
_cell.length_a   1.000
_cell.length_b   1.000
_cell.length_c   1.000
_cell.angle_alpha   90.00
_cell.angle_beta   90.00
_cell.angle_gamma   90.00
#
_symmetry.space_group_name_H-M   'P 1'
#
loop_
_entity.id
_entity.type
_entity.pdbx_description
1 polymer ?
#
loop_
_entity_poly.entity_id
_entity_poly.type
_entity_poly.pdbx_seq_one_letter_code
_entity_poly.pdbx_strand_id
1 'polypeptide(L)'
;MKGFLMFTLLLLPVHAGTAWSAKYAVDCPEPCDSNACKSTLRCKRTVLDDCGCCRVCAAALGETCYRTVSGMDGVKCGPGLKCQFYTEEDDFGDEFGICKDCPYGTYGMECRKTCNCPSGICDRVTGKCLKFPFFQLSAPNRQKAVSHPENDMASGDDNSVREEFVKEKAIHSLVMKWLNPR
;
A
#
# COMPACT_ATOMS: atom_id res chain seq x y z
N MET A 1 63.77 8.95 30.50
CA MET A 1 63.16 7.69 30.03
C MET A 1 62.00 7.36 30.97
N LYS A 2 60.75 7.61 30.58
CA LYS A 2 59.56 7.11 31.30
C LYS A 2 58.60 6.61 30.22
N GLY A 3 58.37 5.30 30.26
CA GLY A 3 57.76 4.52 29.20
C GLY A 3 56.25 4.70 29.09
N PHE A 4 55.79 4.50 27.87
CA PHE A 4 54.41 4.39 27.41
C PHE A 4 53.63 3.27 28.11
N LEU A 5 52.32 3.49 28.32
CA LEU A 5 51.28 2.46 28.23
C LEU A 5 49.91 3.16 28.08
N MET A 6 49.46 3.32 26.83
CA MET A 6 48.09 3.70 26.50
C MET A 6 47.30 2.41 26.27
N PHE A 7 46.35 2.10 27.16
CA PHE A 7 45.39 1.01 26.97
C PHE A 7 44.17 1.58 26.25
N THR A 8 44.10 1.42 24.92
CA THR A 8 42.90 1.73 24.14
C THR A 8 41.90 0.58 24.24
N LEU A 9 40.83 0.82 24.99
CA LEU A 9 39.70 -0.09 25.13
C LEU A 9 38.86 -0.05 23.84
N LEU A 10 38.94 -1.11 23.02
CA LEU A 10 38.10 -1.31 21.84
C LEU A 10 36.68 -1.72 22.27
N LEU A 11 35.76 -0.77 22.33
CA LEU A 11 34.33 -1.04 22.43
C LEU A 11 33.81 -1.45 21.04
N LEU A 12 33.49 -2.73 20.88
CA LEU A 12 32.74 -3.22 19.71
C LEU A 12 31.31 -2.67 19.79
N PRO A 13 30.77 -2.06 18.72
CA PRO A 13 29.36 -1.75 18.68
C PRO A 13 28.59 -3.05 18.53
N VAL A 14 27.99 -3.52 19.63
CA VAL A 14 26.90 -4.49 19.57
C VAL A 14 25.82 -3.83 18.74
N HIS A 15 25.65 -4.28 17.50
CA HIS A 15 24.56 -3.87 16.64
C HIS A 15 23.28 -4.40 17.27
N ALA A 16 22.66 -3.58 18.12
CA ALA A 16 21.26 -3.75 18.46
C ALA A 16 20.50 -3.83 17.14
N GLY A 17 19.81 -4.95 16.94
CA GLY A 17 19.00 -5.21 15.76
C GLY A 17 18.15 -3.99 15.46
N THR A 18 18.18 -3.56 14.20
CA THR A 18 17.41 -2.42 13.70
C THR A 18 15.99 -2.49 14.23
N ALA A 19 15.62 -1.49 15.04
CA ALA A 19 14.29 -1.29 15.57
C ALA A 19 13.24 -1.52 14.48
N TRP A 20 12.44 -2.56 14.66
CA TRP A 20 11.32 -2.84 13.77
C TRP A 20 10.32 -1.68 13.86
N SER A 21 9.84 -1.27 12.69
CA SER A 21 8.95 -0.15 12.44
C SER A 21 7.83 -0.05 13.48
N ALA A 22 8.01 0.83 14.48
CA ALA A 22 7.00 1.18 15.48
C ALA A 22 5.75 1.76 14.80
N LYS A 23 4.70 0.95 14.63
CA LYS A 23 3.40 1.46 14.18
C LYS A 23 2.23 1.07 15.09
N TYR A 24 2.40 0.13 16.01
CA TYR A 24 1.44 -0.23 17.06
C TYR A 24 2.13 -1.16 18.07
N ALA A 25 1.54 -1.33 19.26
CA ALA A 25 2.00 -2.29 20.25
C ALA A 25 1.57 -3.71 19.85
N VAL A 26 2.52 -4.64 19.85
CA VAL A 26 2.28 -6.08 19.71
C VAL A 26 2.97 -6.80 20.85
N ASP A 27 2.25 -7.67 21.54
CA ASP A 27 2.83 -8.57 22.52
C ASP A 27 3.49 -9.73 21.78
N CYS A 28 4.79 -9.61 21.54
CA CYS A 28 5.58 -10.64 20.89
C CYS A 28 6.21 -11.57 21.92
N PRO A 29 6.21 -12.90 21.68
CA PRO A 29 6.90 -13.84 22.56
C PRO A 29 8.41 -13.60 22.50
N GLU A 30 9.01 -13.31 23.64
CA GLU A 30 10.46 -13.27 23.80
C GLU A 30 10.92 -14.35 24.79
N PRO A 31 11.82 -15.28 24.39
CA PRO A 31 12.41 -15.42 23.05
C PRO A 31 11.44 -16.04 22.03
N CYS A 32 11.62 -15.71 20.75
CA CYS A 32 10.88 -16.37 19.66
C CYS A 32 11.34 -17.83 19.50
N ASP A 33 10.41 -18.77 19.70
CA ASP A 33 10.60 -20.18 19.35
C ASP A 33 9.86 -20.53 18.07
N SER A 34 10.59 -20.59 16.95
CA SER A 34 10.04 -20.93 15.65
C SER A 34 9.45 -22.35 15.56
N ASN A 35 9.80 -23.25 16.49
CA ASN A 35 9.25 -24.61 16.51
C ASN A 35 7.83 -24.65 17.10
N ALA A 36 7.47 -23.64 17.90
CA ALA A 36 6.11 -23.47 18.41
C ALA A 36 5.14 -22.93 17.34
N CYS A 37 5.66 -22.48 16.19
CA CYS A 37 4.83 -21.99 15.10
C CYS A 37 3.98 -23.10 14.47
N LYS A 38 2.75 -22.75 14.08
CA LYS A 38 1.84 -23.66 13.39
C LYS A 38 2.36 -24.02 12.00
N SER A 39 2.03 -25.22 11.53
CA SER A 39 2.39 -25.68 10.18
C SER A 39 1.61 -24.92 9.10
N THR A 40 2.32 -24.43 8.10
CA THR A 40 1.75 -23.67 6.97
C THR A 40 1.54 -24.50 5.70
N LEU A 41 1.62 -25.84 5.79
CA LEU A 41 1.57 -26.73 4.63
C LEU A 41 0.30 -26.60 3.77
N ARG A 42 -0.80 -26.09 4.33
CA ARG A 42 -2.08 -25.89 3.62
C ARG A 42 -2.32 -24.44 3.18
N CYS A 43 -1.40 -23.53 3.47
CA CYS A 43 -1.56 -22.14 3.08
C CYS A 43 -1.36 -21.99 1.56
N LYS A 44 -2.31 -21.36 0.88
CA LYS A 44 -2.14 -20.92 -0.52
C LYS A 44 -0.96 -19.94 -0.65
N ARG A 45 -0.78 -19.10 0.37
CA ARG A 45 0.31 -18.12 0.47
C ARG A 45 0.64 -17.90 1.93
N THR A 46 1.91 -17.68 2.24
CA THR A 46 2.38 -17.40 3.60
C THR A 46 3.02 -16.02 3.71
N VAL A 47 2.87 -15.38 4.86
CA VAL A 47 3.54 -14.13 5.24
C VAL A 47 4.18 -14.30 6.62
N LEU A 48 5.14 -13.43 6.94
CA LEU A 48 5.70 -13.37 8.29
C LEU A 48 4.74 -12.56 9.17
N ASP A 49 4.54 -13.01 10.41
CA ASP A 49 3.80 -12.27 11.43
C ASP A 49 4.49 -10.95 11.81
N ASP A 50 3.82 -10.10 12.59
CA ASP A 50 4.35 -8.79 12.98
C ASP A 50 5.49 -8.88 13.99
N CYS A 51 5.60 -10.03 14.65
CA CYS A 51 6.70 -10.38 15.55
C CYS A 51 7.94 -10.90 14.83
N GLY A 52 7.89 -11.07 13.50
CA GLY A 52 9.01 -11.58 12.74
C GLY A 52 9.35 -13.06 13.03
N CYS A 53 8.47 -13.79 13.72
CA CYS A 53 8.74 -15.11 14.29
C CYS A 53 8.13 -16.22 13.44
N CYS A 54 6.80 -16.22 13.29
CA CYS A 54 6.09 -17.28 12.60
C CYS A 54 5.73 -16.91 11.17
N ARG A 55 5.87 -17.88 10.24
CA ARG A 55 5.12 -17.83 8.98
C ARG A 55 3.70 -18.28 9.24
N VAL A 56 2.75 -17.49 8.77
CA VAL A 56 1.32 -17.74 8.89
C VAL A 56 0.67 -17.70 7.51
N CYS A 57 -0.51 -18.29 7.37
CA CYS A 57 -1.31 -18.13 6.16
C CYS A 57 -1.64 -16.64 5.95
N ALA A 58 -1.48 -16.18 4.72
CA ALA A 58 -1.86 -14.82 4.35
C ALA A 58 -3.35 -14.73 4.04
N ALA A 59 -4.00 -13.69 4.55
CA ALA A 59 -5.35 -13.29 4.13
C ALA A 59 -5.34 -12.86 2.65
N ALA A 60 -6.31 -13.36 1.90
CA ALA A 60 -6.55 -13.06 0.50
C ALA A 60 -7.36 -11.76 0.32
N LEU A 61 -7.50 -11.34 -0.94
CA LEU A 61 -8.32 -10.17 -1.28
C LEU A 61 -9.76 -10.38 -0.80
N GLY A 62 -10.28 -9.42 -0.04
CA GLY A 62 -11.64 -9.49 0.50
C GLY A 62 -11.78 -10.37 1.75
N GLU A 63 -10.70 -10.92 2.31
CA GLU A 63 -10.72 -11.58 3.62
C GLU A 63 -10.47 -10.57 4.75
N THR A 64 -10.93 -10.92 5.95
CA THR A 64 -10.74 -10.11 7.16
C THR A 64 -9.26 -10.01 7.51
N CYS A 65 -8.86 -8.84 8.00
CA CYS A 65 -7.53 -8.61 8.50
C CYS A 65 -7.57 -7.80 9.78
N TYR A 66 -6.52 -7.96 10.57
CA TYR A 66 -6.33 -7.25 11.82
C TYR A 66 -5.11 -6.35 11.72
N ARG A 67 -5.07 -5.33 12.59
CA ARG A 67 -3.95 -4.38 12.62
C ARG A 67 -2.64 -5.09 12.94
N THR A 68 -2.70 -6.04 13.87
CA THR A 68 -1.56 -6.72 14.43
C THR A 68 -1.80 -8.22 14.40
N VAL A 69 -0.78 -9.00 14.02
CA VAL A 69 -0.90 -10.45 13.91
C VAL A 69 0.36 -11.10 14.49
N SER A 70 0.20 -11.91 15.54
CA SER A 70 1.25 -12.70 16.17
C SER A 70 0.89 -14.19 16.08
N GLY A 71 1.59 -14.94 15.22
CA GLY A 71 1.35 -16.38 15.06
C GLY A 71 -0.05 -16.83 14.57
N MET A 72 -0.93 -15.92 14.12
CA MET A 72 -2.28 -16.26 13.67
C MET A 72 -2.40 -16.37 12.14
N ASP A 73 -3.07 -17.41 11.68
CA ASP A 73 -3.33 -17.67 10.26
C ASP A 73 -4.51 -16.87 9.70
N GLY A 74 -4.39 -16.41 8.45
CA GLY A 74 -5.52 -15.91 7.67
C GLY A 74 -6.02 -14.51 8.06
N VAL A 75 -5.27 -13.79 8.88
CA VAL A 75 -5.64 -12.47 9.40
C VAL A 75 -4.64 -11.37 9.03
N LYS A 76 -3.55 -11.73 8.33
CA LYS A 76 -2.55 -10.78 7.80
C LYS A 76 -2.59 -10.75 6.29
N CYS A 77 -2.86 -9.59 5.70
CA CYS A 77 -2.93 -9.46 4.26
C CYS A 77 -1.64 -9.88 3.55
N GLY A 78 -1.79 -10.58 2.42
CA GLY A 78 -0.68 -10.94 1.54
C GLY A 78 0.01 -9.74 0.88
N PRO A 79 1.16 -9.95 0.22
CA PRO A 79 1.82 -8.91 -0.56
C PRO A 79 0.92 -8.43 -1.70
N GLY A 80 0.97 -7.12 -1.98
CA GLY A 80 0.08 -6.46 -2.94
C GLY A 80 -1.29 -6.11 -2.40
N LEU A 81 -1.53 -6.40 -1.12
CA LEU A 81 -2.73 -6.04 -0.38
C LEU A 81 -2.36 -5.18 0.84
N LYS A 82 -3.28 -4.33 1.27
CA LYS A 82 -3.26 -3.64 2.57
C LYS A 82 -4.58 -3.87 3.29
N CYS A 83 -4.52 -3.88 4.62
CA CYS A 83 -5.73 -3.90 5.42
C CYS A 83 -6.40 -2.52 5.36
N GLN A 84 -7.65 -2.48 4.91
CA GLN A 84 -8.50 -1.30 5.02
C GLN A 84 -9.38 -1.48 6.25
N PHE A 85 -9.03 -0.78 7.32
CA PHE A 85 -9.76 -0.83 8.59
C PHE A 85 -11.13 -0.20 8.49
N TYR A 86 -12.07 -0.75 9.25
CA TYR A 86 -13.36 -0.12 9.51
C TYR A 86 -13.21 0.92 10.64
N THR A 87 -14.24 1.74 10.82
CA THR A 87 -14.29 2.72 11.92
C THR A 87 -14.80 2.11 13.22
N GLU A 88 -15.35 0.91 13.15
CA GLU A 88 -15.83 0.13 14.29
C GLU A 88 -14.75 -0.84 14.75
N GLU A 89 -14.73 -1.10 16.05
CA GLU A 89 -13.93 -2.14 16.68
C GLU A 89 -14.77 -3.41 16.80
N ASP A 90 -14.14 -4.57 16.88
CA ASP A 90 -14.88 -5.81 17.14
C ASP A 90 -15.31 -5.91 18.62
N ASP A 91 -16.01 -7.00 18.98
CA ASP A 91 -16.49 -7.25 20.34
C ASP A 91 -15.36 -7.27 21.41
N PHE A 92 -14.11 -7.39 20.98
CA PHE A 92 -12.93 -7.42 21.84
C PHE A 92 -12.17 -6.08 21.86
N GLY A 93 -12.61 -5.09 21.07
CA GLY A 93 -11.94 -3.79 20.95
C GLY A 93 -10.78 -3.79 19.96
N ASP A 94 -10.65 -4.82 19.12
CA ASP A 94 -9.59 -4.91 18.12
C ASP A 94 -10.01 -4.20 16.82
N GLU A 95 -9.08 -3.43 16.24
CA GLU A 95 -9.28 -2.80 14.94
C GLU A 95 -9.11 -3.81 13.81
N PHE A 96 -10.22 -4.11 13.15
CA PHE A 96 -10.29 -5.05 12.03
C PHE A 96 -10.67 -4.34 10.73
N GLY A 97 -10.45 -5.04 9.63
CA GLY A 97 -10.69 -4.51 8.30
C GLY A 97 -10.78 -5.61 7.26
N ILE A 98 -10.67 -5.19 6.01
CA ILE A 98 -10.69 -6.09 4.86
C ILE A 98 -9.44 -5.90 4.01
N CYS A 99 -8.86 -6.98 3.52
CA CYS A 99 -7.72 -6.89 2.63
C CYS A 99 -8.15 -6.33 1.27
N LYS A 100 -7.61 -5.17 0.92
CA LYS A 100 -7.80 -4.54 -0.38
C LYS A 100 -6.50 -4.48 -1.13
N ASP A 101 -6.62 -4.39 -2.44
CA ASP A 101 -5.51 -4.08 -3.33
C ASP A 101 -4.71 -2.85 -2.91
N CYS A 102 -3.41 -2.90 -3.16
CA CYS A 102 -2.57 -1.72 -3.06
C CYS A 102 -3.04 -0.59 -3.98
N PRO A 103 -2.99 0.67 -3.53
CA PRO A 103 -3.25 1.79 -4.40
C PRO A 103 -2.22 1.81 -5.55
N TYR A 104 -2.61 2.38 -6.68
CA TYR A 104 -1.72 2.52 -7.83
C TYR A 104 -0.42 3.24 -7.43
N GLY A 105 0.69 2.79 -7.99
CA GLY A 105 2.02 3.32 -7.65
C GLY A 105 2.65 2.73 -6.39
N THR A 106 2.01 1.75 -5.73
CA THR A 106 2.58 1.07 -4.56
C THR A 106 2.54 -0.45 -4.67
N TYR A 107 3.42 -1.13 -3.95
CA TYR A 107 3.56 -2.59 -3.97
C TYR A 107 4.13 -3.16 -2.67
N GLY A 108 4.11 -4.49 -2.56
CA GLY A 108 4.69 -5.25 -1.45
C GLY A 108 3.76 -5.41 -0.24
N MET A 109 4.33 -5.75 0.91
CA MET A 109 3.57 -5.90 2.16
C MET A 109 3.03 -4.55 2.61
N GLU A 110 1.74 -4.50 2.92
CA GLU A 110 1.03 -3.28 3.34
C GLU A 110 1.22 -2.09 2.38
N CYS A 111 1.60 -2.36 1.13
CA CYS A 111 1.85 -1.34 0.11
C CYS A 111 2.93 -0.32 0.49
N ARG A 112 3.91 -0.71 1.33
CA ARG A 112 4.95 0.20 1.84
C ARG A 112 5.96 0.65 0.79
N LYS A 113 6.04 -0.03 -0.37
CA LYS A 113 7.02 0.29 -1.41
C LYS A 113 6.36 1.06 -2.54
N THR A 114 7.07 2.03 -3.11
CA THR A 114 6.61 2.85 -4.23
C THR A 114 7.18 2.32 -5.54
N CYS A 115 6.35 2.24 -6.59
CA CYS A 115 6.75 1.85 -7.94
C CYS A 115 7.80 2.83 -8.49
N ASN A 116 8.89 2.32 -9.06
CA ASN A 116 9.90 3.12 -9.75
C ASN A 116 9.90 2.82 -11.26
N CYS A 117 8.79 3.13 -11.91
CA CYS A 117 8.54 2.84 -13.32
C CYS A 117 8.28 4.14 -14.08
N PRO A 118 8.66 4.25 -15.37
CA PRO A 118 8.40 5.45 -16.17
C PRO A 118 6.91 5.83 -16.23
N SER A 119 6.02 4.84 -16.23
CA SER A 119 4.57 5.03 -16.18
C SER A 119 4.01 5.23 -14.77
N GLY A 120 4.84 5.07 -13.73
CA GLY A 120 4.40 5.02 -12.33
C GLY A 120 3.63 3.75 -11.94
N ILE A 121 3.36 2.84 -12.88
CA ILE A 121 2.53 1.64 -12.65
C ILE A 121 3.41 0.39 -12.62
N CYS A 122 3.30 -0.39 -11.54
CA CYS A 122 3.99 -1.65 -11.36
C CYS A 122 3.06 -2.74 -10.79
N ASP A 123 3.48 -4.00 -10.93
CA ASP A 123 2.81 -5.15 -10.31
C ASP A 123 2.80 -5.01 -8.78
N ARG A 124 1.61 -5.10 -8.18
CA ARG A 124 1.38 -4.82 -6.75
C ARG A 124 2.13 -5.78 -5.81
N VAL A 125 2.50 -6.96 -6.28
CA VAL A 125 3.20 -7.96 -5.46
C VAL A 125 4.71 -7.79 -5.58
N THR A 126 5.21 -7.71 -6.81
CA THR A 126 6.64 -7.82 -7.14
C THR A 126 7.32 -6.48 -7.36
N GLY A 127 6.57 -5.43 -7.68
CA GLY A 127 7.11 -4.12 -8.04
C GLY A 127 7.63 -4.03 -9.47
N LYS A 128 7.46 -5.07 -10.29
CA LYS A 128 7.92 -5.06 -11.69
C LYS A 128 7.07 -4.12 -12.54
N CYS A 129 7.70 -3.31 -13.38
CA CYS A 129 7.01 -2.38 -14.24
C CYS A 129 6.09 -3.10 -15.23
N LEU A 130 4.84 -2.66 -15.30
CA LEU A 130 3.91 -3.16 -16.29
C LEU A 130 4.22 -2.50 -17.64
N LYS A 131 4.33 -3.33 -18.68
CA LYS A 131 4.55 -2.87 -20.05
C LYS A 131 3.19 -2.73 -20.73
N PHE A 132 2.85 -1.51 -21.12
CA PHE A 132 1.67 -1.24 -21.92
C PHE A 132 2.12 -1.04 -23.37
N PRO A 133 1.74 -1.93 -24.31
CA PRO A 133 2.17 -1.82 -25.70
C PRO A 133 1.68 -0.52 -26.39
N PHE A 134 0.68 0.17 -25.82
CA PHE A 134 0.05 1.36 -26.40
C PHE A 134 0.80 2.68 -26.14
N PHE A 135 1.75 2.73 -25.18
CA PHE A 135 2.47 3.97 -24.82
C PHE A 135 3.83 4.14 -25.53
N GLN A 136 4.17 3.29 -26.51
CA GLN A 136 5.48 3.33 -27.18
C GLN A 136 5.60 4.41 -28.28
N LEU A 137 4.61 5.31 -28.46
CA LEU A 137 4.60 6.28 -29.56
C LEU A 137 5.13 7.69 -29.25
N SER A 138 5.66 7.95 -28.05
CA SER A 138 6.21 9.28 -27.74
C SER A 138 7.65 9.23 -27.22
N ALA A 139 8.53 8.63 -28.01
CA ALA A 139 9.95 8.99 -28.00
C ALA A 139 10.23 9.93 -29.19
N PRO A 140 10.23 11.27 -29.01
CA PRO A 140 10.85 12.13 -29.99
C PRO A 140 12.36 11.89 -29.92
N ASN A 141 12.88 11.21 -30.93
CA ASN A 141 14.29 11.14 -31.23
C ASN A 141 14.80 12.60 -31.32
N ARG A 142 15.67 13.03 -30.39
CA ARG A 142 16.33 14.34 -30.45
C ARG A 142 17.32 14.35 -31.61
N GLN A 143 16.82 14.54 -32.83
CA GLN A 143 17.63 15.01 -33.94
C GLN A 143 17.25 16.46 -34.21
N LYS A 144 18.00 17.34 -33.53
CA LYS A 144 18.41 18.68 -33.99
C LYS A 144 17.30 19.56 -34.61
N ALA A 145 16.46 20.16 -33.77
CA ALA A 145 15.73 21.36 -34.15
C ALA A 145 16.65 22.58 -33.96
N VAL A 146 17.01 23.19 -35.08
CA VAL A 146 17.72 24.46 -35.19
C VAL A 146 16.80 25.59 -34.69
N SER A 147 17.38 26.51 -33.93
CA SER A 147 16.74 27.69 -33.35
C SER A 147 16.47 28.80 -34.37
N HIS A 148 15.27 29.40 -34.33
CA HIS A 148 15.09 30.86 -34.43
C HIS A 148 13.77 31.26 -33.74
N PRO A 149 13.68 32.45 -33.09
CA PRO A 149 12.52 32.89 -32.32
C PRO A 149 11.55 33.70 -33.20
N GLU A 150 10.30 33.80 -32.76
CA GLU A 150 9.55 35.06 -32.75
C GLU A 150 8.19 34.86 -32.07
N ASN A 151 7.76 35.94 -31.45
CA ASN A 151 6.65 36.09 -30.53
C ASN A 151 5.31 36.06 -31.28
N ASP A 152 4.23 35.64 -30.63
CA ASP A 152 2.93 36.30 -30.75
C ASP A 152 2.00 35.91 -29.59
N MET A 153 1.48 36.95 -28.92
CA MET A 153 0.43 36.89 -27.91
C MET A 153 -0.95 36.91 -28.57
N ALA A 154 -1.91 36.14 -28.03
CA ALA A 154 -3.35 36.41 -28.13
C ALA A 154 -4.03 35.76 -26.91
N SER A 155 -4.38 36.53 -25.87
CA SER A 155 -5.60 37.35 -25.68
C SER A 155 -6.85 36.48 -25.50
N GLY A 156 -7.38 36.48 -24.27
CA GLY A 156 -8.64 35.81 -23.93
C GLY A 156 -9.87 36.56 -24.42
N ASP A 157 -11.04 35.93 -24.28
CA ASP A 157 -12.14 36.45 -23.48
C ASP A 157 -13.30 35.45 -23.35
N ASP A 158 -13.95 35.57 -22.20
CA ASP A 158 -15.14 34.92 -21.67
C ASP A 158 -16.39 35.19 -22.53
N ASN A 159 -17.33 34.25 -22.63
CA ASN A 159 -18.73 34.64 -22.76
C ASN A 159 -19.73 33.60 -22.26
N SER A 160 -20.69 34.11 -21.50
CA SER A 160 -21.74 33.42 -20.78
C SER A 160 -23.11 33.62 -21.46
N VAL A 161 -23.95 32.57 -21.43
CA VAL A 161 -25.44 32.59 -21.38
C VAL A 161 -26.21 33.14 -22.60
N ARG A 162 -27.03 32.27 -23.25
CA ARG A 162 -28.51 32.36 -23.15
C ARG A 162 -29.25 31.12 -23.68
N GLU A 163 -30.30 30.78 -22.95
CA GLU A 163 -31.32 29.75 -23.15
C GLU A 163 -32.15 29.97 -24.42
N GLU A 164 -32.60 28.85 -25.01
CA GLU A 164 -33.94 28.80 -25.60
C GLU A 164 -34.64 27.50 -25.15
N PHE A 165 -35.72 27.71 -24.41
CA PHE A 165 -36.68 26.70 -23.98
C PHE A 165 -37.44 26.13 -25.20
N VAL A 166 -37.93 24.89 -25.09
CA VAL A 166 -39.37 24.56 -25.19
C VAL A 166 -39.62 23.06 -24.93
N LYS A 167 -40.62 22.82 -24.06
CA LYS A 167 -41.49 21.63 -23.87
C LYS A 167 -41.09 20.49 -22.93
N GLU A 168 -41.21 20.80 -21.64
CA GLU A 168 -42.26 20.29 -20.73
C GLU A 168 -43.00 18.99 -21.10
N LYS A 169 -42.80 17.96 -20.26
CA LYS A 169 -43.90 17.19 -19.67
C LYS A 169 -43.52 16.77 -18.24
N ALA A 170 -44.43 17.06 -17.33
CA ALA A 170 -44.22 17.05 -15.90
C ALA A 170 -44.66 15.73 -15.22
N ILE A 171 -44.28 15.64 -13.93
CA ILE A 171 -45.00 15.04 -12.78
C ILE A 171 -44.42 13.76 -12.16
N HIS A 172 -43.97 13.95 -10.90
CA HIS A 172 -43.91 13.05 -9.73
C HIS A 172 -42.90 11.89 -9.72
N SER A 173 -42.31 11.47 -8.60
CA SER A 173 -42.07 12.02 -7.26
C SER A 173 -41.09 11.06 -6.57
N LEU A 174 -40.25 11.59 -5.68
CA LEU A 174 -39.47 10.83 -4.69
C LEU A 174 -40.32 9.77 -3.97
N VAL A 175 -39.87 8.51 -3.97
CA VAL A 175 -40.17 7.55 -2.90
C VAL A 175 -38.95 6.65 -2.70
N MET A 176 -38.22 6.89 -1.61
CA MET A 176 -37.34 5.89 -1.00
C MET A 176 -38.18 4.70 -0.55
N LYS A 177 -37.75 3.46 -0.84
CA LYS A 177 -38.32 2.26 -0.23
C LYS A 177 -37.24 1.49 0.52
N TRP A 178 -37.36 1.53 1.83
CA TRP A 178 -36.63 0.74 2.80
C TRP A 178 -37.50 -0.48 3.21
N LEU A 179 -36.86 -1.66 3.19
CA LEU A 179 -37.07 -2.96 3.87
C LEU A 179 -38.48 -3.59 4.07
N ASN A 180 -38.54 -4.92 3.87
CA ASN A 180 -38.62 -5.86 5.01
C ASN A 180 -38.25 -7.33 4.68
N PRO A 181 -37.77 -8.09 5.68
CA PRO A 181 -37.14 -9.40 5.55
C PRO A 181 -38.13 -10.59 5.64
N ARG A 182 -37.63 -11.78 5.32
CA ARG A 182 -38.20 -13.09 5.70
C ARG A 182 -37.11 -13.93 6.36
#